data_AF-A0A7C1H9S5-F1
#
_entry.id   AF-A0A7C1H9S5-F1
#
_cell.length_a   1.000
_cell.length_b   1.000
_cell.length_c   1.000
_cell.angle_alpha   90.00
_cell.angle_beta   90.00
_cell.angle_gamma   90.00
#
_symmetry.space_group_name_H-M   'P 1'
#
loop_
_entity.id
_entity.type
_entity.pdbx_description
1 polymer ?
#
loop_
_entity_poly.entity_id
_entity_poly.type
_entity_poly.pdbx_seq_one_letter_code
_entity_poly.pdbx_strand_id
1 'polypeptide(L)'
;MSAKDVLKAFFEGYRSQDFDSLRALCSKEITYINPEGLVSVGIDEFLDLLKKEFDSFGVLFEPVSWEVTVEKPSLCSISWKRGISFARKAALRRVEVFGSALLMKADGGWQLLHFQQAIAGSFAKLFRAKK
;
A
#
# COMPACT_ATOMS: atom_id res chain seq x y z
N MET A 1 16.83 8.98 -4.31
CA MET A 1 15.58 8.47 -4.91
C MET A 1 14.59 9.61 -5.11
N SER A 2 13.82 9.60 -6.19
CA SER A 2 12.64 10.47 -6.34
C SER A 2 11.48 9.96 -5.47
N ALA A 3 10.43 10.76 -5.29
CA ALA A 3 9.21 10.31 -4.60
C ALA A 3 8.59 9.07 -5.28
N LYS A 4 8.60 9.03 -6.62
CA LYS A 4 8.09 7.89 -7.39
C LYS A 4 8.93 6.63 -7.18
N ASP A 5 10.25 6.77 -7.04
CA ASP A 5 11.13 5.62 -6.76
C ASP A 5 10.88 5.07 -5.35
N VAL A 6 10.67 5.94 -4.36
CA VAL A 6 10.29 5.52 -2.99
C VAL A 6 8.97 4.75 -3.02
N LEU A 7 7.96 5.23 -3.75
CA LEU A 7 6.68 4.52 -3.85
C LEU A 7 6.81 3.16 -4.57
N LYS A 8 7.63 3.06 -5.62
CA LYS A 8 7.93 1.79 -6.29
C LYS A 8 8.63 0.81 -5.35
N ALA A 9 9.66 1.26 -4.64
CA ALA A 9 10.38 0.46 -3.65
C ALA A 9 9.44 0.01 -2.52
N PHE A 10 8.52 0.89 -2.10
CA PHE A 10 7.49 0.55 -1.12
C PHE A 10 6.57 -0.57 -1.63
N PHE A 11 6.10 -0.52 -2.88
CA PHE A 11 5.27 -1.60 -3.43
C PHE A 11 6.02 -2.93 -3.52
N GLU A 12 7.29 -2.92 -3.87
CA GLU A 12 8.10 -4.15 -3.85
C GLU A 12 8.26 -4.68 -2.44
N GLY A 13 8.60 -3.82 -1.47
CA GLY A 13 8.70 -4.20 -0.06
C GLY A 13 7.38 -4.74 0.51
N TYR A 14 6.26 -4.12 0.14
CA TYR A 14 4.91 -4.59 0.50
C TYR A 14 4.65 -5.99 -0.08
N ARG A 15 4.98 -6.20 -1.36
CA ARG A 15 4.79 -7.49 -2.02
C ARG A 15 5.68 -8.59 -1.42
N SER A 16 6.92 -8.27 -1.08
CA SER A 16 7.89 -9.22 -0.54
C SER A 16 7.84 -9.37 0.98
N GLN A 17 6.98 -8.62 1.66
CA GLN A 17 6.89 -8.57 3.13
C GLN A 17 8.23 -8.18 3.79
N ASP A 18 9.00 -7.31 3.12
CA ASP A 18 10.26 -6.81 3.63
C ASP A 18 10.01 -5.64 4.59
N PHE A 19 9.73 -5.97 5.85
CA PHE A 19 9.39 -5.01 6.89
C PHE A 19 10.53 -4.03 7.20
N ASP A 20 11.78 -4.44 7.02
CA ASP A 20 12.95 -3.58 7.27
C ASP A 20 13.05 -2.50 6.18
N SER A 21 12.90 -2.88 4.91
CA SER A 21 12.82 -1.91 3.81
C SER A 21 11.60 -1.00 3.93
N LEU A 22 10.43 -1.54 4.30
CA LEU A 22 9.23 -0.74 4.55
C LEU A 22 9.47 0.29 5.66
N ARG A 23 10.11 -0.12 6.76
CA ARG A 23 10.47 0.77 7.88
C ARG A 23 11.38 1.92 7.43
N ALA A 24 12.36 1.64 6.57
CA ALA A 24 13.30 2.65 6.09
C ALA A 24 12.67 3.67 5.12
N LEU A 25 11.65 3.27 4.36
CA LEU A 25 10.98 4.11 3.35
C LEU A 25 9.89 5.00 3.93
N CYS A 26 9.39 4.69 5.13
CA CYS A 26 8.26 5.38 5.74
C CYS A 26 8.70 6.42 6.78
N SER A 27 7.88 7.46 6.95
CA SER A 27 7.98 8.35 8.12
C SER A 27 7.68 7.57 9.39
N LYS A 28 8.29 7.98 10.51
CA LYS A 28 7.94 7.45 11.84
C LYS A 28 6.46 7.69 12.19
N GLU A 29 5.87 8.72 11.61
CA GLU A 29 4.48 9.15 11.79
C GLU A 29 3.56 8.73 10.63
N ILE A 30 3.93 7.70 9.87
CA ILE A 30 3.12 7.23 8.73
C ILE A 30 1.68 6.95 9.15
N THR A 31 0.73 7.39 8.32
CA THR A 31 -0.67 6.97 8.43
C THR A 31 -0.99 5.97 7.33
N TYR A 32 -1.68 4.89 7.70
CA TYR A 32 -2.11 3.89 6.74
C TYR A 32 -3.59 3.56 6.91
N ILE A 33 -4.32 3.54 5.78
CA ILE A 33 -5.68 3.06 5.69
C ILE A 33 -5.71 1.86 4.75
N ASN A 34 -6.06 0.70 5.30
CA ASN A 34 -6.13 -0.52 4.52
C ASN A 34 -7.43 -0.63 3.70
N PRO A 35 -7.54 -1.61 2.79
CA PRO A 35 -8.73 -1.75 1.95
C PRO A 35 -10.04 -2.08 2.71
N GLU A 36 -9.99 -2.47 3.99
CA GLU A 36 -11.16 -2.66 4.85
C GLU A 36 -11.47 -1.44 5.72
N GLY A 37 -10.71 -0.35 5.57
CA GLY A 37 -10.88 0.88 6.34
C GLY A 37 -10.28 0.82 7.75
N LEU A 38 -9.45 -0.18 8.07
CA LEU A 38 -8.65 -0.15 9.29
C LEU A 38 -7.56 0.91 9.16
N VAL A 39 -7.37 1.66 10.24
CA VAL A 39 -6.43 2.79 10.30
C VAL A 39 -5.31 2.44 11.28
N SER A 40 -4.09 2.81 10.92
CA SER A 40 -2.92 2.78 11.81
C SER A 40 -2.18 4.11 11.75
N VAL A 41 -1.60 4.51 12.88
CA VAL A 41 -0.82 5.75 13.01
C VAL A 41 0.52 5.44 13.64
N GLY A 42 1.58 5.77 12.92
CA GLY A 42 2.95 5.49 13.34
C GLY A 42 3.49 4.16 12.80
N ILE A 43 4.82 4.10 12.71
CA ILE A 43 5.52 3.04 11.99
C ILE A 43 5.30 1.63 12.58
N ASP A 44 5.22 1.50 13.91
CA ASP A 44 5.06 0.20 14.55
C ASP A 44 3.62 -0.35 14.37
N GLU A 45 2.59 0.49 14.57
CA GLU A 45 1.20 0.10 14.33
C GLU A 45 0.95 -0.27 12.87
N PHE A 46 1.56 0.48 11.95
CA PHE A 46 1.49 0.20 10.52
C PHE A 46 2.05 -1.18 10.18
N LEU A 47 3.26 -1.50 10.65
CA LEU A 47 3.90 -2.78 10.36
C LEU A 47 3.15 -3.94 11.03
N ASP A 48 2.61 -3.75 12.23
CA ASP A 48 1.76 -4.74 12.91
C ASP A 48 0.46 -5.01 12.15
N LEU A 49 -0.17 -3.97 11.59
CA LEU A 49 -1.36 -4.12 10.75
C LEU A 49 -1.04 -4.87 9.46
N LEU A 50 0.06 -4.51 8.78
CA LEU A 50 0.51 -5.23 7.58
C LEU A 50 0.77 -6.70 7.84
N LYS A 51 1.42 -7.03 8.96
CA LYS A 51 1.68 -8.42 9.34
C LYS A 51 0.38 -9.23 9.45
N LYS A 52 -0.65 -8.67 10.11
CA LYS A 52 -1.98 -9.31 10.22
C LYS A 52 -2.68 -9.48 8.86
N GLU A 53 -2.49 -8.53 7.95
CA GLU A 53 -3.00 -8.64 6.58
C GLU A 53 -2.32 -9.79 5.83
N PHE A 54 -0.99 -9.88 5.90
CA PHE A 54 -0.23 -10.91 5.20
C PHE A 54 -0.42 -12.32 5.78
N ASP A 55 -0.67 -12.43 7.09
CA ASP A 55 -1.14 -13.68 7.71
C ASP A 55 -2.48 -14.15 7.13
N SER A 56 -3.28 -13.22 6.58
CA SER A 56 -4.60 -13.49 6.01
C SER A 56 -4.55 -13.77 4.50
N PHE A 57 -3.70 -13.09 3.74
CA PHE A 57 -3.55 -13.21 2.29
C PHE A 57 -2.22 -12.67 1.76
N GLY A 58 -1.73 -13.22 0.65
CA GLY A 58 -0.66 -12.62 -0.16
C GLY A 58 -1.22 -11.66 -1.22
N VAL A 59 -0.39 -10.74 -1.71
CA VAL A 59 -0.76 -9.80 -2.78
C VAL A 59 0.19 -9.92 -3.98
N LEU A 60 -0.38 -9.76 -5.19
CA LEU A 60 0.35 -9.59 -6.43
C LEU A 60 -0.20 -8.36 -7.14
N PHE A 61 0.66 -7.37 -7.35
CA PHE A 61 0.30 -6.13 -8.03
C PHE A 61 0.43 -6.28 -9.54
N GLU A 62 -0.61 -5.87 -10.26
CA GLU A 62 -0.55 -5.72 -11.71
C GLU A 62 -0.02 -4.33 -12.08
N PRO A 63 0.35 -4.11 -13.36
CA PRO A 63 0.73 -2.80 -13.85
C PRO A 63 -0.32 -1.72 -13.52
N VAL A 64 0.17 -0.51 -13.24
CA VAL A 64 -0.69 0.65 -13.00
C VAL A 64 -1.44 1.00 -14.28
N SER A 65 -2.77 1.01 -14.22
CA SER A 65 -3.64 1.32 -15.36
C SER A 65 -3.90 2.82 -15.51
N TRP A 66 -3.78 3.56 -14.41
CA TRP A 66 -3.94 5.01 -14.37
C TRP A 66 -3.17 5.58 -13.18
N GLU A 67 -2.52 6.72 -13.36
CA GLU A 67 -1.71 7.40 -12.35
C GLU A 67 -1.85 8.92 -12.52
N VAL A 68 -1.99 9.63 -11.42
CA VAL A 68 -1.86 11.09 -11.36
C VAL A 68 -0.86 11.44 -10.27
N THR A 69 0.09 12.31 -10.61
CA THR A 69 1.11 12.81 -9.69
C THR A 69 1.02 14.32 -9.57
N VAL A 70 1.03 14.81 -8.34
CA VAL A 70 1.16 16.23 -8.01
C VAL A 70 2.43 16.41 -7.19
N GLU A 71 3.47 16.98 -7.80
CA GLU A 71 4.79 17.13 -7.18
C GLU A 71 5.09 18.60 -6.85
N LYS A 72 5.56 18.82 -5.63
CA LYS A 72 6.10 20.07 -5.09
C LYS A 72 7.51 19.80 -4.54
N PRO A 73 8.36 20.82 -4.28
CA PRO A 73 9.75 20.62 -3.87
C PRO A 73 9.95 19.71 -2.64
N SER A 74 9.01 19.71 -1.70
CA SER A 74 9.07 18.95 -0.46
C SER A 74 7.89 18.00 -0.23
N LEU A 75 6.95 17.93 -1.17
CA LEU A 75 5.72 17.14 -1.03
C LEU A 75 5.32 16.55 -2.36
N CYS A 76 4.94 15.28 -2.40
CA CYS A 76 4.46 14.62 -3.60
C CYS A 76 3.24 13.77 -3.27
N SER A 77 2.15 13.98 -4.00
CA SER A 77 0.94 13.16 -3.91
C SER A 77 0.82 12.32 -5.17
N ILE A 78 0.69 11.01 -5.01
CA ILE A 78 0.53 10.09 -6.13
C ILE A 78 -0.76 9.32 -5.90
N SER A 79 -1.68 9.37 -6.86
CA SER A 79 -2.91 8.57 -6.88
C SER A 79 -2.83 7.60 -8.04
N TRP A 80 -3.28 6.36 -7.83
CA TRP A 80 -3.24 5.32 -8.84
C TRP A 80 -4.50 4.46 -8.86
N LYS A 81 -4.63 3.74 -9.96
CA LYS A 81 -5.56 2.66 -10.17
C LYS A 81 -4.80 1.46 -10.73
N ARG A 82 -5.00 0.26 -10.17
CA ARG A 82 -4.38 -0.97 -10.68
C ARG A 82 -5.15 -2.23 -10.27
N GLY A 83 -4.89 -3.33 -10.97
CA GLY A 83 -5.31 -4.65 -10.50
C GLY A 83 -4.44 -5.15 -9.34
N ILE A 84 -5.07 -5.80 -8.37
CA ILE A 84 -4.40 -6.56 -7.32
C ILE A 84 -5.02 -7.95 -7.25
N SER A 85 -4.17 -8.96 -7.32
CA SER A 85 -4.55 -10.35 -7.09
C SER A 85 -4.23 -10.72 -5.64
N PHE A 86 -5.28 -11.04 -4.88
CA PHE A 86 -5.20 -11.55 -3.52
C PHE A 86 -5.16 -13.08 -3.55
N ALA A 87 -4.15 -13.65 -2.91
CA ALA A 87 -3.98 -15.09 -2.79
C ALA A 87 -4.23 -15.53 -1.34
N ARG A 88 -5.25 -16.36 -1.11
CA ARG A 88 -5.51 -17.00 0.18
C ARG A 88 -5.66 -18.49 -0.02
N LYS A 89 -4.70 -19.29 0.47
CA LYS A 89 -4.61 -20.73 0.16
C LYS A 89 -4.64 -20.94 -1.37
N ALA A 90 -5.48 -21.83 -1.90
CA ALA A 90 -5.66 -22.08 -3.33
C ALA A 90 -6.58 -21.08 -4.05
N ALA A 91 -7.18 -20.11 -3.34
CA ALA A 91 -8.08 -19.14 -3.94
C ALA A 91 -7.32 -17.88 -4.39
N LEU A 92 -7.35 -17.62 -5.69
CA LEU A 92 -6.91 -16.35 -6.29
C LEU A 92 -8.13 -15.47 -6.57
N ARG A 93 -8.09 -14.22 -6.15
CA ARG A 93 -9.12 -13.22 -6.43
C ARG A 93 -8.48 -11.94 -6.94
N ARG A 94 -8.79 -11.58 -8.19
CA ARG A 94 -8.37 -10.33 -8.81
C ARG A 94 -9.40 -9.25 -8.56
N VAL A 95 -8.97 -8.09 -8.09
CA VAL A 95 -9.81 -6.91 -7.92
C VAL A 95 -9.09 -5.67 -8.40
N GLU A 96 -9.87 -4.66 -8.70
CA GLU A 96 -9.37 -3.33 -9.01
C GLU A 96 -9.27 -2.51 -7.73
N VAL A 97 -8.10 -1.90 -7.52
CA VAL A 97 -7.79 -1.07 -6.36
C VAL A 97 -7.45 0.33 -6.82
N PHE A 98 -7.97 1.30 -6.08
CA PHE A 98 -7.58 2.69 -6.13
C PHE A 98 -6.75 2.97 -4.89
N GLY A 99 -5.71 3.77 -5.03
CA GLY A 99 -4.90 4.14 -3.87
C GLY A 99 -4.29 5.51 -4.04
N SER A 100 -3.81 6.03 -2.91
CA SER A 100 -3.00 7.24 -2.91
C SER A 100 -1.89 7.16 -1.89
N ALA A 101 -0.80 7.83 -2.20
CA ALA A 101 0.36 7.99 -1.36
C ALA A 101 0.67 9.47 -1.22
N LEU A 102 0.99 9.90 0.00
CA LEU A 102 1.60 11.18 0.26
C LEU A 102 3.04 10.96 0.68
N LEU A 103 3.96 11.58 -0.02
CA LEU A 103 5.39 11.55 0.27
C LEU A 103 5.86 12.94 0.64
N MET A 104 6.79 13.00 1.57
CA MET A 104 7.41 14.23 2.05
C MET A 104 8.92 14.11 1.94
N LYS A 105 9.59 15.21 1.57
CA LYS A 105 11.05 15.28 1.54
C LYS A 105 11.55 15.75 2.90
N ALA A 106 12.35 14.92 3.56
CA ALA A 106 13.10 15.24 4.77
C ALA A 106 14.61 15.32 4.45
N ASP A 107 15.42 15.67 5.45
CA ASP A 107 16.88 15.78 5.29
C ASP A 107 17.53 14.48 4.80
N GLY A 108 16.95 13.32 5.15
CA GLY A 108 17.38 11.99 4.70
C GLY A 108 16.83 11.56 3.33
N GLY A 109 16.02 12.39 2.66
CA GLY A 109 15.38 12.09 1.39
C GLY A 109 13.87 12.01 1.46
N TRP A 110 13.25 11.48 0.40
CA TRP A 110 11.81 11.28 0.34
C TRP A 110 11.38 10.13 1.24
N GLN A 111 10.28 10.31 1.95
CA GLN A 111 9.67 9.32 2.85
C GLN A 111 8.17 9.28 2.64
N LEU A 112 7.57 8.10 2.82
CA LEU A 112 6.13 7.90 2.76
C LEU A 112 5.47 8.37 4.06
N LEU A 113 4.58 9.36 3.97
CA LEU A 113 3.86 9.95 5.10
C LEU A 113 2.43 9.40 5.23
N HIS A 114 1.79 9.11 4.11
CA HIS A 114 0.46 8.51 4.08
C HIS A 114 0.38 7.48 2.97
N PHE A 115 -0.33 6.39 3.25
CA PHE A 115 -0.69 5.39 2.26
C PHE A 115 -2.13 4.96 2.47
N GLN A 116 -2.90 4.89 1.39
CA GLN A 116 -4.22 4.29 1.44
C GLN A 116 -4.50 3.49 0.19
N GLN A 117 -5.27 2.43 0.38
CA GLN A 117 -5.81 1.63 -0.71
C GLN A 117 -7.28 1.32 -0.43
N ALA A 118 -8.09 1.35 -1.47
CA ALA A 118 -9.50 1.02 -1.42
C ALA A 118 -9.87 0.13 -2.61
N ILE A 119 -10.73 -0.84 -2.34
CA ILE A 119 -11.38 -1.67 -3.37
C ILE A 119 -12.79 -1.14 -3.62
N ALA A 120 -13.28 -1.24 -4.86
CA ALA A 120 -14.70 -1.07 -5.15
C ALA A 120 -15.46 -2.34 -4.68
N GLY A 121 -15.60 -2.53 -3.36
CA GLY A 121 -16.16 -3.76 -2.77
C GLY A 121 -15.73 -3.98 -1.31
N SER A 122 -15.87 -5.21 -0.82
CA SER A 122 -15.39 -5.65 0.51
C SER A 122 -14.72 -7.02 0.38
N PHE A 123 -13.62 -7.30 1.09
CA PHE A 123 -12.96 -8.62 1.10
C PHE A 123 -13.93 -9.72 1.54
N ALA A 124 -14.83 -9.43 2.48
CA ALA A 124 -15.84 -10.39 2.92
C ALA A 124 -16.75 -10.84 1.77
N LYS A 125 -17.05 -9.96 0.79
CA LYS A 125 -17.81 -10.35 -0.41
C LYS A 125 -16.94 -11.12 -1.41
N LEU A 126 -15.65 -10.83 -1.49
CA LEU A 126 -14.70 -11.45 -2.44
C LEU A 126 -14.40 -12.91 -2.13
N PHE A 127 -14.38 -13.27 -0.85
CA PHE A 127 -14.07 -14.63 -0.38
C PHE A 127 -15.29 -15.42 0.12
N ARG A 128 -16.52 -14.91 -0.06
CA ARG A 128 -17.71 -15.75 0.16
C ARG A 128 -17.65 -16.96 -0.76
N ALA A 129 -17.69 -18.15 -0.16
CA ALA A 129 -17.96 -19.37 -0.92
C ALA A 129 -19.28 -19.15 -1.67
N LYS A 130 -19.25 -19.27 -3.01
CA LYS A 130 -20.51 -19.43 -3.74
C LYS A 130 -21.15 -20.70 -3.18
N LYS A 131 -22.39 -20.56 -2.69
CA LYS A 131 -23.23 -21.73 -2.43
C LYS A 131 -23.45 -22.51 -3.73
#